data_AF-A0A1G2XK59-F1
#
_entry.id   AF-A0A1G2XK59-F1
#
_cell.length_a   1.000
_cell.length_b   1.000
_cell.length_c   1.000
_cell.angle_alpha   90.00
_cell.angle_beta   90.00
_cell.angle_gamma   90.00
#
_symmetry.space_group_name_H-M   'P 1'
#
loop_
_entity.id
_entity.type
_entity.pdbx_description
1 polymer ?
#
loop_
_entity_poly.entity_id
_entity_poly.type
_entity_poly.pdbx_seq_one_letter_code
_entity_poly.pdbx_strand_id
1 'polypeptide(L)'
;MIEKEGFRAEYFFKESGNGGTPRANLIYDDTKLVICSLSELLPKIKEAGKKGIDIQRYKGLGEMNAEELAVTTMNSSSRTLLRVKIEDGIKADEIFSILSGKDVKKRREYIETHALEVKNLDV
;
A
#
# COMPACT_ATOMS: atom_id res chain seq x y z
N MET A 1 -27.57 13.73 -10.33
CA MET A 1 -26.28 13.03 -10.45
C MET A 1 -25.27 14.06 -10.95
N ILE A 2 -24.56 14.74 -10.03
CA ILE A 2 -23.39 15.66 -10.17
C ILE A 2 -23.39 16.78 -11.26
N GLU A 3 -23.99 16.57 -12.41
CA GLU A 3 -24.15 17.53 -13.51
C GLU A 3 -25.05 18.72 -13.15
N LYS A 4 -26.06 18.49 -12.28
CA LYS A 4 -26.92 19.55 -11.73
C LYS A 4 -26.15 20.51 -10.80
N GLU A 5 -25.01 20.06 -10.26
CA GLU A 5 -24.09 20.85 -9.43
C GLU A 5 -22.94 21.44 -10.26
N GLY A 6 -23.03 21.42 -11.59
CA GLY A 6 -22.05 22.02 -12.51
C GLY A 6 -20.88 21.11 -12.93
N PHE A 7 -20.88 19.83 -12.54
CA PHE A 7 -19.84 18.87 -12.94
C PHE A 7 -20.32 17.95 -14.07
N ARG A 8 -20.07 18.34 -15.32
CA ARG A 8 -20.34 17.50 -16.51
C ARG A 8 -19.30 16.37 -16.64
N ALA A 9 -19.69 15.23 -17.19
CA ALA A 9 -18.80 14.08 -17.44
C ALA A 9 -17.53 14.46 -18.24
N GLU A 10 -17.64 15.45 -19.13
CA GLU A 10 -16.54 16.01 -19.92
C GLU A 10 -15.41 16.60 -19.06
N TYR A 11 -15.69 17.02 -17.82
CA TYR A 11 -14.71 17.58 -16.88
C TYR A 11 -13.92 16.51 -16.11
N PHE A 12 -14.27 15.23 -16.26
CA PHE A 12 -13.50 14.13 -15.68
C PHE A 12 -12.22 13.82 -16.48
N PHE A 13 -12.24 14.06 -17.79
CA PHE A 13 -11.23 13.54 -18.72
C PHE A 13 -10.37 14.60 -19.40
N LYS A 14 -10.62 15.90 -19.19
CA LYS A 14 -9.73 16.93 -19.73
C LYS A 14 -8.37 16.82 -19.06
N GLU A 15 -7.34 16.51 -19.85
CA GLU A 15 -5.95 16.58 -19.44
C GLU A 15 -5.67 17.97 -18.86
N SER A 16 -5.04 17.97 -17.69
CA SER A 16 -4.62 19.18 -17.01
C SER A 16 -3.43 19.78 -17.77
N GLY A 17 -3.73 20.50 -18.84
CA GLY A 17 -2.82 21.51 -19.35
C GLY A 17 -2.81 22.69 -18.37
N ASN A 18 -1.62 23.21 -18.07
CA ASN A 18 -1.42 24.45 -17.30
C ASN A 18 -2.28 25.58 -17.92
N GLY A 19 -3.49 25.81 -17.39
CA GLY A 19 -4.42 26.84 -17.91
C GLY A 19 -5.92 26.51 -17.88
N GLY A 20 -6.36 25.40 -17.28
CA GLY A 20 -7.78 25.08 -17.14
C GLY A 20 -8.56 26.07 -16.24
N THR A 21 -9.84 26.33 -16.55
CA THR A 21 -10.72 27.15 -15.71
C THR A 21 -10.88 26.52 -14.32
N PRO A 22 -10.66 27.28 -13.22
CA PRO A 22 -10.82 26.76 -11.87
C PRO A 22 -12.27 26.30 -11.64
N ARG A 23 -12.45 25.05 -11.22
CA ARG A 23 -13.78 24.44 -10.99
C ARG A 23 -14.15 24.36 -9.52
N ALA A 24 -13.15 24.14 -8.65
CA ALA A 24 -13.32 24.15 -7.21
C ALA A 24 -12.05 24.65 -6.52
N ASN A 25 -12.16 25.04 -5.26
CA ASN A 25 -11.02 25.30 -4.39
C ASN A 25 -11.04 24.29 -3.24
N LEU A 26 -9.95 23.57 -3.04
CA LEU A 26 -9.70 22.80 -1.83
C LEU A 26 -9.09 23.74 -0.81
N ILE A 27 -9.73 23.86 0.35
CA ILE A 27 -9.27 24.66 1.48
C ILE A 27 -8.88 23.69 2.59
N TYR A 28 -7.61 23.73 2.99
CA TYR A 28 -7.08 22.94 4.09
C TYR A 28 -6.12 23.81 4.90
N ASP A 29 -6.47 24.04 6.17
CA ASP A 29 -5.88 25.08 7.03
C ASP A 29 -5.81 26.42 6.28
N ASP A 30 -4.62 27.03 6.19
CA ASP A 30 -4.37 28.28 5.46
C ASP A 30 -4.05 28.06 3.96
N THR A 31 -4.11 26.82 3.47
CA THR A 31 -3.72 26.45 2.12
C THR A 31 -4.95 26.36 1.20
N LYS A 32 -4.97 27.18 0.15
CA LYS A 32 -6.00 27.15 -0.90
C LYS A 32 -5.43 26.56 -2.18
N LEU A 33 -5.89 25.37 -2.55
CA LEU A 33 -5.48 24.67 -3.77
C LEU A 33 -6.61 24.74 -4.80
N VAL A 34 -6.32 25.29 -5.98
CA VAL A 34 -7.27 25.35 -7.09
C VAL A 34 -7.38 23.96 -7.72
N ILE A 35 -8.59 23.49 -7.99
CA ILE A 35 -8.88 22.23 -8.68
C ILE A 35 -9.49 22.54 -10.04
N CYS A 36 -8.86 22.05 -11.10
CA CYS A 36 -9.30 22.29 -12.48
C CYS A 36 -10.09 21.11 -13.06
N SER A 37 -9.91 19.90 -12.52
CA SER A 37 -10.63 18.68 -12.91
C SER A 37 -10.87 17.77 -11.70
N LEU A 38 -11.83 16.85 -11.81
CA LEU A 38 -12.11 15.90 -10.71
C LEU A 38 -10.96 14.89 -10.52
N SER A 39 -10.17 14.60 -11.55
CA SER A 39 -9.00 13.73 -11.46
C SER A 39 -7.90 14.31 -10.55
N GLU A 40 -7.84 15.64 -10.40
CA GLU A 40 -6.91 16.32 -9.49
C GLU A 40 -7.35 16.31 -8.02
N LEU A 41 -8.63 16.03 -7.73
CA LEU A 41 -9.18 16.14 -6.38
C LEU A 41 -8.49 15.17 -5.41
N LEU A 42 -8.48 13.88 -5.74
CA LEU A 42 -7.88 12.85 -4.88
C LEU A 42 -6.38 13.06 -4.62
N PRO A 43 -5.51 13.32 -5.62
CA PRO A 43 -4.10 13.57 -5.35
C PRO A 43 -3.89 14.82 -4.50
N LYS A 44 -4.61 15.92 -4.75
CA LYS A 44 -4.49 17.16 -3.96
C LYS A 44 -4.98 16.99 -2.51
N ILE A 45 -6.05 16.22 -2.28
CA ILE A 45 -6.49 15.86 -0.92
C ILE A 45 -5.43 15.01 -0.22
N LYS A 46 -4.86 14.00 -0.89
CA LYS A 46 -3.79 13.17 -0.32
C LYS A 46 -2.54 13.98 0.01
N GLU A 47 -2.20 14.97 -0.81
CA GLU A 47 -1.07 15.86 -0.56
C GLU A 47 -1.32 16.78 0.63
N ALA A 48 -2.49 17.42 0.69
CA ALA A 48 -2.89 18.25 1.83
C ALA A 48 -2.89 17.46 3.13
N GLY A 49 -3.46 16.24 3.12
CA GLY A 49 -3.51 15.37 4.30
C GLY A 49 -2.16 14.81 4.74
N LYS A 50 -1.12 14.82 3.88
CA LYS A 50 0.25 14.44 4.27
C LYS A 50 0.99 15.56 4.99
N LYS A 51 0.52 16.81 4.87
CA LYS A 51 1.20 17.98 5.42
C LYS A 51 1.23 17.89 6.95
N GLY A 52 2.43 17.94 7.52
CA GLY A 52 2.64 17.85 8.97
C GLY A 52 2.69 16.42 9.53
N ILE A 53 2.57 15.39 8.69
CA ILE A 53 2.76 14.00 9.12
C ILE A 53 4.24 13.65 9.00
N ASP A 54 4.84 13.26 10.12
CA ASP A 54 6.12 12.55 10.12
C ASP A 54 5.87 11.04 10.03
N ILE A 55 6.46 10.39 9.03
CA ILE A 55 6.25 8.96 8.78
C ILE A 55 7.56 8.23 9.04
N GLN A 56 7.61 7.52 10.16
CA GLN A 56 8.72 6.63 10.48
C GLN A 56 8.41 5.21 9.98
N ARG A 57 9.31 4.67 9.15
CA ARG A 57 9.23 3.29 8.68
C ARG A 57 10.39 2.48 9.23
N TYR A 58 10.10 1.65 10.23
CA TYR A 58 11.05 0.68 10.77
C TYR A 58 11.35 -0.42 9.74
N LYS A 59 12.61 -0.56 9.31
CA LYS A 59 13.05 -1.63 8.40
C LYS A 59 13.45 -2.91 9.12
N GLY A 60 13.74 -2.79 10.40
CA GLY A 60 14.06 -3.90 11.29
C GLY A 60 13.79 -3.54 12.74
N LEU A 61 13.82 -4.54 13.61
CA LEU A 61 13.51 -4.36 15.04
C LEU A 61 14.52 -3.47 15.76
N GLY A 62 15.77 -3.39 15.28
CA GLY A 62 16.81 -2.54 15.87
C GLY A 62 16.60 -1.04 15.65
N GLU A 63 15.65 -0.64 14.81
CA GLU A 63 15.26 0.77 14.63
C GLU A 63 14.20 1.21 15.64
N MET A 64 13.65 0.28 16.43
CA MET A 64 12.67 0.54 17.49
C MET A 64 13.36 0.62 18.85
N ASN A 65 12.81 1.43 19.74
CA ASN A 65 13.24 1.45 21.13
C ASN A 65 12.59 0.32 21.96
N ALA A 66 13.09 0.11 23.18
CA ALA A 66 12.64 -0.99 24.04
C ALA A 66 11.16 -0.87 24.45
N GLU A 67 10.68 0.35 24.68
CA GLU A 67 9.29 0.60 25.11
C GLU A 67 8.30 0.31 23.97
N GLU A 68 8.64 0.74 22.74
CA GLU A 68 7.89 0.45 21.52
C GLU A 68 7.77 -1.06 21.30
N LEU A 69 8.89 -1.79 21.37
CA LEU A 69 8.89 -3.25 21.20
C LEU A 69 8.05 -3.95 22.27
N ALA A 70 8.15 -3.50 23.52
CA ALA A 70 7.43 -4.09 24.64
C ALA A 70 5.91 -3.98 24.44
N VAL A 71 5.42 -2.80 24.06
CA VAL A 71 3.99 -2.55 23.89
C VAL A 71 3.46 -3.16 22.59
N THR A 72 4.23 -3.17 21.50
CA THR A 72 3.73 -3.60 20.18
C THR A 72 3.91 -5.09 19.91
N THR A 73 5.05 -5.68 20.30
CA THR A 73 5.42 -7.05 19.88
C THR A 73 5.49 -8.06 21.03
N MET A 74 5.76 -7.62 22.27
CA MET A 74 6.00 -8.55 23.38
C MET A 74 4.78 -8.75 24.29
N ASN A 75 4.00 -7.69 24.54
CA ASN A 75 2.83 -7.73 25.43
C ASN A 75 1.76 -8.71 24.92
N SER A 76 1.33 -9.65 25.75
CA SER A 76 0.34 -10.67 25.42
C SER A 76 -1.01 -10.13 24.98
N SER A 77 -1.39 -8.93 25.45
CA SER A 77 -2.69 -8.31 25.16
C SER A 77 -2.73 -7.56 23.82
N SER A 78 -1.58 -7.17 23.28
CA SER A 78 -1.48 -6.36 22.05
C SER A 78 -0.67 -7.02 20.93
N ARG A 79 0.14 -8.04 21.24
CA ARG A 79 0.96 -8.73 20.24
C ARG A 79 0.10 -9.53 19.27
N THR A 80 0.52 -9.55 18.00
CA THR A 80 -0.06 -10.41 16.97
C THR A 80 0.90 -11.57 16.70
N LEU A 81 0.46 -12.80 17.00
CA LEU A 81 1.24 -14.02 16.73
C LEU A 81 0.51 -14.89 15.71
N LEU A 82 1.28 -15.47 14.79
CA LEU A 82 0.80 -16.51 13.89
C LEU A 82 1.35 -17.86 14.35
N ARG A 83 0.46 -18.86 14.45
CA ARG A 83 0.85 -20.23 14.78
C ARG A 83 1.09 -21.01 13.49
N VAL A 84 2.34 -21.40 13.26
CA VAL A 84 2.71 -22.25 12.13
C VAL A 84 2.13 -23.66 12.32
N LYS A 85 1.51 -24.19 11.27
CA LYS A 85 0.96 -25.55 11.21
C LYS A 85 1.50 -26.26 9.97
N ILE A 86 1.63 -27.58 10.06
CA ILE A 86 1.99 -28.44 8.92
C ILE A 86 0.75 -29.26 8.60
N GLU A 87 0.13 -28.98 7.46
CA GLU A 87 -1.06 -29.69 7.00
C GLU A 87 -0.68 -30.92 6.17
N ASP A 88 0.30 -30.76 5.27
CA ASP A 88 0.85 -31.83 4.44
C ASP A 88 2.38 -31.79 4.53
N GLY A 89 2.95 -32.76 5.24
CA GLY A 89 4.39 -32.85 5.44
C GLY A 89 5.17 -33.18 4.17
N ILE A 90 4.57 -33.91 3.23
CA ILE A 90 5.24 -34.32 1.98
C ILE A 90 5.37 -33.10 1.08
N LYS A 91 4.28 -32.35 0.88
CA LYS A 91 4.31 -31.10 0.10
C LYS A 91 5.23 -30.05 0.72
N ALA A 92 5.22 -29.93 2.05
CA ALA A 92 6.12 -29.01 2.74
C ALA A 92 7.58 -29.34 2.45
N ASP A 93 7.98 -30.62 2.56
CA ASP A 93 9.35 -31.06 2.30
C ASP A 93 9.76 -30.84 0.82
N GLU A 94 8.86 -31.09 -0.12
CA GLU A 94 9.09 -30.82 -1.54
C GLU A 94 9.37 -29.33 -1.79
N ILE A 95 8.54 -28.44 -1.25
CA ILE A 95 8.72 -26.99 -1.38
C ILE A 95 10.01 -26.53 -0.69
N PHE A 96 10.33 -27.05 0.50
CA PHE A 96 11.60 -26.77 1.17
C PHE A 96 12.80 -27.20 0.31
N SER A 97 12.73 -28.38 -0.30
CA SER A 97 13.77 -28.91 -1.18
C SER A 97 13.95 -28.06 -2.43
N ILE A 98 12.87 -27.54 -3.02
CA ILE A 98 12.95 -26.65 -4.19
C ILE A 98 13.53 -25.29 -3.81
N LEU A 99 13.00 -24.64 -2.75
CA LEU A 99 13.35 -23.26 -2.39
C LEU A 99 14.69 -23.14 -1.68
N SER A 100 14.99 -24.07 -0.76
CA SER A 100 16.17 -24.05 0.09
C SER A 100 17.25 -25.05 -0.36
N GLY A 101 16.98 -25.87 -1.36
CA GLY A 101 17.93 -26.86 -1.89
C GLY A 101 19.03 -26.25 -2.74
N LYS A 102 19.99 -27.09 -3.15
CA LYS A 102 21.19 -26.68 -3.89
C LYS A 102 20.95 -26.47 -5.39
N ASP A 103 19.86 -26.99 -5.93
CA ASP A 103 19.53 -26.90 -7.36
C ASP A 103 18.98 -25.50 -7.69
N VAL A 104 19.87 -24.66 -8.23
CA VAL A 104 19.55 -23.27 -8.60
C VAL A 104 18.54 -23.22 -9.74
N LYS A 105 18.58 -24.18 -10.68
CA LYS A 105 17.71 -24.18 -11.85
C LYS A 105 16.26 -24.43 -11.45
N LYS A 106 16.01 -25.47 -10.64
CA LYS A 106 14.66 -25.77 -10.13
C LYS A 106 14.06 -24.60 -9.34
N ARG A 107 14.87 -23.97 -8.48
CA ARG A 107 14.42 -22.80 -7.71
C ARG A 107 14.04 -21.63 -8.62
N ARG A 108 14.85 -21.36 -9.64
CA ARG A 108 14.61 -20.28 -10.60
C ARG A 108 13.31 -20.51 -11.37
N GLU A 109 13.12 -21.70 -11.92
CA GLU A 109 11.91 -22.07 -12.66
C GLU A 109 10.66 -21.92 -11.79
N TYR A 110 10.73 -22.37 -10.52
CA TYR A 110 9.64 -22.22 -9.56
C TYR A 110 9.28 -20.75 -9.30
N ILE A 111 10.28 -19.88 -9.07
CA ILE A 111 10.05 -18.45 -8.84
C ILE A 111 9.47 -17.79 -10.08
N GLU A 112 10.02 -18.03 -11.27
CA GLU A 112 9.53 -17.43 -12.52
C GLU A 112 8.08 -17.83 -12.82
N THR A 113 7.70 -19.07 -12.48
CA THR A 113 6.33 -19.57 -12.68
C THR A 113 5.34 -18.92 -11.71
N HIS A 114 5.68 -18.82 -10.41
CA HIS A 114 4.72 -18.48 -9.36
C HIS A 114 4.84 -17.05 -8.77
N ALA A 115 5.88 -16.27 -9.12
CA ALA A 115 6.15 -14.97 -8.48
C ALA A 115 4.98 -13.97 -8.57
N LEU A 116 4.21 -13.98 -9.67
CA LEU A 116 3.10 -13.06 -9.86
C LEU A 116 1.82 -13.48 -9.11
N GLU A 117 1.72 -14.76 -8.73
CA GLU A 117 0.54 -15.34 -8.08
C GLU A 117 0.48 -15.01 -6.58
N VAL A 118 1.61 -14.59 -5.99
CA VAL A 118 1.74 -14.29 -4.55
C VAL A 118 0.71 -13.29 -4.04
N LYS A 119 0.25 -12.36 -4.88
CA LYS A 119 -0.75 -11.35 -4.47
C LYS A 119 -2.13 -11.93 -4.19
N ASN A 120 -2.43 -13.12 -4.71
CA ASN A 120 -3.77 -13.71 -4.71
C ASN A 120 -3.81 -15.07 -4.00
N LEU A 121 -2.88 -15.35 -3.08
CA LEU A 121 -2.83 -16.65 -2.38
C LEU A 121 -4.03 -16.86 -1.44
N ASP A 122 -4.63 -15.77 -0.95
CA ASP A 122 -5.68 -15.79 0.08
C ASP A 122 -7.02 -15.17 -0.41
N VAL A 123 -7.27 -15.14 -1.74
CA VAL A 123 -8.53 -14.58 -2.33
C VAL A 123 -9.66 -15.60 -2.34
#